data_AF-A0A4Q4NJ04-F1
#
_entry.id   AF-A0A4Q4NJ04-F1
#
_cell.length_a   1.000
_cell.length_b   1.000
_cell.length_c   1.000
_cell.angle_alpha   90.00
_cell.angle_beta   90.00
_cell.angle_gamma   90.00
#
_symmetry.space_group_name_H-M   'P 1'
#
loop_
_entity.id
_entity.type
_entity.pdbx_description
1 polymer ?
#
loop_
_entity_poly.entity_id
_entity_poly.type
_entity_poly.pdbx_seq_one_letter_code
_entity_poly.pdbx_strand_id
1 'polypeptide(L)'
;MTEVPIHVELNSRYNAFDTSGKLPFSVVFGLCRLQKSDTDSRPILVETAGSVFDVPYALTHGLLLLYEERPGESTKWVEVDTSSMGEVDESNSGCISVPSPIHRKKNWRDDLTVYLCAIDPQGVLALALKPRKRYRIKLASRDLGVKKWVYSDRERFSDSDGDGEEAKLVNSYSHGHAAFKVVDDLTFPPQLEIRMRLLKSTSLEVTVVNAGSETVTVQPRGHQNFLVPWGPSAPEPDTLDDRPRIIDQSKQRHSPVSSLFVVNDATDEIVRGHHDTSICHLRDSKADLRPTIDELSILKPETPVVNVVDISSKIKGLEDGRYKIRMHPKGCRWWRDVLRKEEGEGEKVPVRLWKSWTVPIMLDSEDELEITIKDGKVDGSA
;
A
#
# COMPACT_ATOMS: atom_id res chain seq x y z
N MET A 1 1.27 35.40 19.45
CA MET A 1 0.56 34.10 19.53
C MET A 1 1.62 33.02 19.44
N THR A 2 1.63 32.07 20.36
CA THR A 2 2.64 31.00 20.39
C THR A 2 2.33 29.98 19.29
N GLU A 3 3.33 29.58 18.51
CA GLU A 3 3.18 28.63 17.41
C GLU A 3 3.98 27.36 17.71
N VAL A 4 3.38 26.19 17.47
CA VAL A 4 4.04 24.89 17.55
C VAL A 4 4.14 24.30 16.15
N PRO A 5 5.36 24.17 15.60
CA PRO A 5 5.57 23.70 14.24
C PRO A 5 5.47 22.18 14.10
N ILE A 6 4.64 21.74 13.16
CA ILE A 6 4.56 20.36 12.69
C ILE A 6 4.99 20.34 11.22
N HIS A 7 5.77 19.34 10.81
CA HIS A 7 6.04 19.07 9.41
C HIS A 7 4.96 18.17 8.85
N VAL A 8 4.41 18.55 7.68
CA VAL A 8 3.33 17.82 7.03
C VAL A 8 3.75 17.45 5.60
N GLU A 9 3.79 16.16 5.31
CA GLU A 9 3.88 15.63 3.95
C GLU A 9 2.51 15.14 3.48
N LEU A 10 2.19 15.38 2.21
CA LEU A 10 0.90 15.07 1.63
C LEU A 10 1.06 14.19 0.39
N ASN A 11 0.30 13.08 0.34
CA ASN A 11 0.23 12.21 -0.83
C ASN A 11 -1.17 11.59 -1.00
N SER A 12 -1.41 10.89 -2.09
CA SER A 12 -2.62 10.08 -2.30
C SER A 12 -2.27 8.61 -2.16
N ARG A 13 -3.07 7.82 -1.42
CA ARG A 13 -2.80 6.39 -1.17
C ARG A 13 -2.71 5.62 -2.48
N TYR A 14 -3.52 5.97 -3.47
CA TYR A 14 -3.39 5.46 -4.84
C TYR A 14 -3.36 6.63 -5.81
N ASN A 15 -2.79 6.43 -7.00
CA ASN A 15 -2.88 7.42 -8.08
C ASN A 15 -4.22 7.36 -8.85
N ALA A 16 -5.19 6.59 -8.35
CA ALA A 16 -6.53 6.42 -8.90
C ALA A 16 -7.57 6.56 -7.78
N PHE A 17 -8.62 7.34 -8.05
CA PHE A 17 -9.83 7.44 -7.22
C PHE A 17 -10.98 6.74 -7.95
N ASP A 18 -11.45 5.63 -7.40
CA ASP A 18 -12.50 4.79 -7.95
C ASP A 18 -13.87 5.22 -7.42
N THR A 19 -14.69 5.82 -8.29
CA THR A 19 -16.00 6.34 -7.88
C THR A 19 -16.99 5.25 -7.51
N SER A 20 -16.74 3.99 -7.89
CA SER A 20 -17.55 2.85 -7.44
C SER A 20 -17.36 2.52 -5.95
N GLY A 21 -16.26 3.00 -5.34
CA GLY A 21 -15.92 2.73 -3.95
C GLY A 21 -15.27 1.37 -3.70
N LYS A 22 -15.06 0.54 -4.73
CA LYS A 22 -14.43 -0.78 -4.56
C LYS A 22 -12.96 -0.66 -4.16
N LEU A 23 -12.22 0.32 -4.69
CA LEU A 23 -10.87 0.65 -4.23
C LEU A 23 -10.95 1.75 -3.16
N PRO A 24 -10.64 1.46 -1.88
CA PRO A 24 -10.61 2.49 -0.86
C PRO A 24 -9.57 3.56 -1.20
N PHE A 25 -9.98 4.82 -1.14
CA PHE A 25 -9.10 5.96 -1.40
C PHE A 25 -8.89 6.79 -0.16
N SER A 26 -7.67 7.27 0.02
CA SER A 26 -7.33 8.17 1.13
C SER A 26 -6.32 9.20 0.68
N VAL A 27 -6.43 10.39 1.25
CA VAL A 27 -5.35 11.35 1.28
C VAL A 27 -4.45 10.99 2.47
N VAL A 28 -3.16 10.85 2.20
CA VAL A 28 -2.15 10.39 3.14
C VAL A 28 -1.40 11.59 3.68
N PHE A 29 -1.42 11.75 4.99
CA PHE A 29 -0.66 12.75 5.71
C PHE A 29 0.49 12.08 6.46
N GLY A 30 1.70 12.57 6.25
CA GLY A 30 2.86 12.25 7.09
C GLY A 30 3.14 13.40 8.02
N LEU A 31 3.11 13.17 9.34
CA LEU A 31 3.34 14.19 10.34
C LEU A 31 4.62 13.92 11.11
N CYS A 32 5.41 14.97 11.36
CA CYS A 32 6.58 14.86 12.21
C CYS A 32 6.88 16.17 12.94
N ARG A 33 7.26 16.07 14.22
CA ARG A 33 7.89 17.17 14.95
C ARG A 33 9.38 17.21 14.58
N LEU A 34 9.82 18.25 13.87
CA LEU A 34 11.20 18.36 13.36
C LEU A 34 12.16 19.12 14.29
N GLN A 35 11.64 19.91 15.24
CA GLN A 35 12.45 20.91 15.92
C GLN A 35 13.41 20.32 16.96
N LYS A 36 14.66 20.81 16.93
CA LYS A 36 15.66 20.58 17.99
C LYS A 36 15.38 21.39 19.27
N SER A 37 14.60 22.47 19.16
CA SER A 37 14.16 23.31 20.28
C SER A 37 12.91 22.77 20.98
N ASP A 38 12.30 21.72 20.43
CA ASP A 38 11.20 21.04 21.07
C ASP A 38 11.72 20.25 22.27
N THR A 39 11.29 20.66 23.46
CA THR A 39 11.76 20.13 24.74
C THR A 39 10.69 19.32 25.47
N ASP A 40 9.49 19.17 24.90
CA ASP A 40 8.45 18.34 25.50
C ASP A 40 8.62 16.86 25.06
N SER A 41 8.81 15.99 26.04
CA SER A 41 8.98 14.55 25.83
C SER A 41 7.68 13.82 25.49
N ARG A 42 6.52 14.42 25.77
CA ARG A 42 5.21 13.82 25.52
C ARG A 42 4.86 13.96 24.03
N PRO A 43 4.11 13.01 23.44
CA PRO A 43 3.49 13.18 22.14
C PRO A 43 2.53 14.37 22.11
N ILE A 44 2.24 14.87 20.91
CA ILE A 44 1.14 15.80 20.67
C ILE A 44 -0.05 15.01 20.19
N LEU A 45 -1.17 15.12 20.89
CA LEU A 45 -2.46 14.58 20.44
C LEU A 45 -3.23 15.68 19.70
N VAL A 46 -3.63 15.41 18.46
CA VAL A 46 -4.25 16.37 17.54
C VAL A 46 -5.66 15.91 17.19
N GLU A 47 -6.66 16.80 17.31
CA GLU A 47 -8.01 16.55 16.78
C GLU A 47 -8.04 16.75 15.26
N THR A 48 -8.66 15.81 14.54
CA THR A 48 -8.70 15.86 13.08
C THR A 48 -9.88 16.65 12.52
N ALA A 49 -11.03 16.62 13.19
CA ALA A 49 -12.25 17.28 12.73
C ALA A 49 -12.04 18.80 12.61
N GLY A 50 -12.57 19.38 11.53
CA GLY A 50 -12.49 20.83 11.33
C GLY A 50 -11.06 21.36 11.18
N SER A 51 -10.13 20.54 10.69
CA SER A 51 -8.71 20.88 10.49
C SER A 51 -8.24 20.51 9.09
N VAL A 52 -6.96 20.74 8.78
CA VAL A 52 -6.32 20.26 7.55
C VAL A 52 -6.43 18.74 7.32
N PHE A 53 -6.59 17.96 8.40
CA PHE A 53 -6.67 16.49 8.37
C PHE A 53 -8.08 15.98 8.03
N ASP A 54 -9.06 16.88 7.98
CA ASP A 54 -10.39 16.66 7.42
C ASP A 54 -10.41 17.26 6.01
N VAL A 55 -10.19 16.44 5.00
CA VAL A 55 -9.93 16.94 3.63
C VAL A 55 -11.10 17.74 3.04
N PRO A 56 -12.36 17.27 3.08
CA PRO A 56 -13.48 18.08 2.60
C PRO A 56 -13.59 19.41 3.33
N TYR A 57 -13.48 19.43 4.66
CA TYR A 57 -13.51 20.67 5.44
C TYR A 57 -12.36 21.61 5.06
N ALA A 58 -11.14 21.08 4.98
CA ALA A 58 -9.95 21.83 4.66
C ALA A 58 -9.99 22.49 3.29
N LEU A 59 -10.66 21.85 2.31
CA LEU A 59 -10.86 22.39 0.97
C LEU A 59 -11.87 23.54 0.94
N THR A 60 -12.92 23.51 1.75
CA THR A 60 -13.93 24.59 1.82
C THR A 60 -13.44 25.79 2.62
N HIS A 61 -12.49 25.58 3.54
CA HIS A 61 -11.93 26.63 4.41
C HIS A 61 -10.55 27.14 3.94
N GLY A 62 -10.08 26.71 2.76
CA GLY A 62 -8.83 27.18 2.17
C GLY A 62 -7.55 26.73 2.88
N LEU A 63 -7.65 25.70 3.75
CA LEU A 63 -6.49 25.04 4.34
C LEU A 63 -5.77 24.15 3.30
N LEU A 64 -6.57 23.52 2.44
CA LEU A 64 -6.14 22.78 1.25
C LEU A 64 -6.72 23.44 -0.02
N LEU A 65 -6.04 23.24 -1.15
CA LEU A 65 -6.51 23.64 -2.48
C LEU A 65 -6.58 22.44 -3.41
N LEU A 66 -7.69 22.35 -4.16
CA LEU A 66 -7.91 21.35 -5.21
C LEU A 66 -7.61 21.96 -6.58
N TYR A 67 -6.87 21.24 -7.41
CA TYR A 67 -6.65 21.64 -8.81
C TYR A 67 -7.02 20.51 -9.77
N GLU A 68 -7.59 20.87 -10.92
CA GLU A 68 -7.86 19.99 -12.05
C GLU A 68 -6.81 20.22 -13.16
N GLU A 69 -6.32 19.15 -13.77
CA GLU A 69 -5.44 19.21 -14.94
C GLU A 69 -6.23 19.69 -16.17
N ARG A 70 -5.67 20.65 -16.92
CA ARG A 70 -6.30 21.11 -18.18
C ARG A 70 -6.26 19.98 -19.23
N PRO A 71 -7.37 19.72 -19.93
CA PRO A 71 -7.37 18.78 -21.04
C PRO A 71 -6.28 19.10 -22.08
N GLY A 72 -5.45 18.13 -22.41
CA GLY A 72 -4.41 18.27 -23.44
C GLY A 72 -3.13 19.00 -22.99
N GLU A 73 -3.07 19.50 -21.76
CA GLU A 73 -1.90 20.23 -21.24
C GLU A 73 -1.45 19.65 -19.89
N SER A 74 -0.66 18.57 -19.93
CA SER A 74 -0.28 17.77 -18.75
C SER A 74 0.50 18.50 -17.64
N THR A 75 0.82 19.78 -17.84
CA THR A 75 1.54 20.61 -16.87
C THR A 75 0.72 21.80 -16.37
N LYS A 76 -0.45 22.09 -16.96
CA LYS A 76 -1.29 23.21 -16.56
C LYS A 76 -2.43 22.74 -15.66
N TRP A 77 -2.50 23.36 -14.50
CA TRP A 77 -3.46 23.03 -13.44
C TRP A 77 -4.31 24.27 -13.14
N VAL A 78 -5.61 24.08 -13.01
CA VAL A 78 -6.56 25.15 -12.67
C VAL A 78 -7.15 24.84 -11.32
N GLU A 79 -7.22 25.84 -10.45
CA GLU A 79 -7.88 25.70 -9.16
C GLU A 79 -9.37 25.42 -9.36
N VAL A 80 -9.88 24.46 -8.61
CA VAL A 80 -11.29 24.08 -8.62
C VAL A 80 -11.99 24.90 -7.54
N ASP A 81 -13.11 25.51 -7.89
CA ASP A 81 -13.97 26.18 -6.92
C ASP A 81 -14.64 25.14 -6.01
N THR A 82 -14.25 25.13 -4.74
CA THR A 82 -14.74 24.22 -3.71
C THR A 82 -15.89 24.81 -2.90
N SER A 83 -16.30 26.06 -3.15
CA SER A 83 -17.37 26.74 -2.40
C SER A 83 -18.71 26.01 -2.47
N SER A 84 -18.94 25.26 -3.55
CA SER A 84 -20.14 24.45 -3.78
C SER A 84 -20.23 23.17 -2.94
N MET A 85 -19.17 22.76 -2.24
CA MET A 85 -19.16 21.53 -1.43
C MET A 85 -20.01 21.63 -0.14
N GLY A 86 -20.50 22.83 0.21
CA GLY A 86 -21.44 23.04 1.32
C GLY A 86 -20.82 22.87 2.71
N GLU A 87 -21.68 22.76 3.72
CA GLU A 87 -21.25 22.42 5.08
C GLU A 87 -20.76 20.96 5.12
N VAL A 88 -19.56 20.77 5.68
CA VAL A 88 -18.96 19.47 5.89
C VAL A 88 -19.22 19.06 7.33
N ASP A 89 -19.67 17.83 7.51
CA ASP A 89 -19.92 17.28 8.83
C ASP A 89 -18.61 17.10 9.61
N GLU A 90 -18.50 17.81 10.74
CA GLU A 90 -17.37 17.71 11.67
C GLU A 90 -17.57 16.60 12.74
N SER A 91 -18.64 15.80 12.65
CA SER A 91 -18.99 14.79 13.68
C SER A 91 -17.97 13.64 13.80
N ASN A 92 -17.21 13.38 12.74
CA ASN A 92 -16.15 12.36 12.72
C ASN A 92 -14.83 12.91 13.30
N SER A 93 -14.81 13.09 14.63
CA SER A 93 -13.60 13.43 15.38
C SER A 93 -12.70 12.20 15.56
N GLY A 94 -11.55 12.23 14.91
CA GLY A 94 -10.43 11.32 15.14
C GLY A 94 -9.30 12.03 15.90
N CYS A 95 -8.31 11.26 16.35
CA CYS A 95 -7.11 11.79 16.96
C CYS A 95 -5.85 11.26 16.29
N ILE A 96 -4.85 12.12 16.13
CA ILE A 96 -3.51 11.76 15.65
C ILE A 96 -2.53 12.00 16.80
N SER A 97 -1.77 10.99 17.18
CA SER A 97 -0.66 11.14 18.14
C SER A 97 0.66 11.31 17.39
N VAL A 98 1.29 12.48 17.53
CA VAL A 98 2.56 12.83 16.89
C VAL A 98 3.70 12.72 17.92
N PRO A 99 4.60 11.72 17.80
CA PRO A 99 5.66 11.46 18.78
C PRO A 99 6.65 12.61 18.95
N SER A 100 7.20 12.71 20.17
CA SER A 100 8.26 13.66 20.51
C SER A 100 9.57 13.37 19.77
N PRO A 101 10.33 14.41 19.36
CA PRO A 101 11.63 14.22 18.72
C PRO A 101 12.77 13.90 19.71
N ILE A 102 12.61 14.06 21.03
CA ILE A 102 13.72 14.06 22.03
C ILE A 102 14.51 12.75 22.08
N HIS A 103 13.89 11.63 21.72
CA HIS A 103 14.53 10.31 21.72
C HIS A 103 14.59 9.67 20.33
N ARG A 104 14.34 10.46 19.27
CA ARG A 104 14.34 9.95 17.90
C ARG A 104 15.75 9.54 17.48
N LYS A 105 15.93 8.25 17.21
CA LYS A 105 17.19 7.68 16.69
C LYS A 105 17.22 7.57 15.16
N LYS A 106 16.05 7.52 14.53
CA LYS A 106 15.88 7.35 13.08
C LYS A 106 15.88 8.70 12.36
N ASN A 107 16.06 8.68 11.03
CA ASN A 107 15.78 9.86 10.21
C ASN A 107 14.29 10.22 10.35
N TRP A 108 13.96 11.52 10.34
CA TRP A 108 12.58 11.98 10.46
C TRP A 108 11.65 11.43 9.37
N ARG A 109 12.17 11.18 8.16
CA ARG A 109 11.41 10.59 7.05
C ARG A 109 10.96 9.16 7.35
N ASP A 110 11.76 8.43 8.10
CA ASP A 110 11.49 7.04 8.50
C ASP A 110 10.69 6.97 9.81
N ASP A 111 10.32 8.12 10.39
CA ASP A 111 9.63 8.28 11.66
C ASP A 111 8.40 9.19 11.54
N LEU A 112 7.82 9.26 10.34
CA LEU A 112 6.57 9.98 10.07
C LEU A 112 5.40 9.23 10.70
N THR A 113 4.56 9.95 11.45
CA THR A 113 3.23 9.47 11.80
C THR A 113 2.35 9.53 10.57
N VAL A 114 1.85 8.38 10.11
CA VAL A 114 1.00 8.29 8.94
C VAL A 114 -0.47 8.35 9.36
N TYR A 115 -1.20 9.32 8.82
CA TYR A 115 -2.64 9.42 8.95
C TYR A 115 -3.30 9.29 7.58
N LEU A 116 -4.31 8.42 7.49
CA LEU A 116 -5.07 8.16 6.27
C LEU A 116 -6.44 8.81 6.40
N CYS A 117 -6.64 9.96 5.75
CA CYS A 117 -7.96 10.56 5.64
C CYS A 117 -8.74 9.85 4.53
N ALA A 118 -9.61 8.92 4.93
CA ALA A 118 -10.48 8.20 3.99
C ALA A 118 -11.43 9.17 3.29
N ILE A 119 -11.55 9.04 1.97
CA ILE A 119 -12.50 9.81 1.18
C ILE A 119 -13.69 8.94 0.84
N ASP A 120 -14.87 9.34 1.30
CA ASP A 120 -16.12 8.66 0.97
C ASP A 120 -16.43 8.83 -0.53
N PRO A 121 -16.58 7.74 -1.31
CA PRO A 121 -16.98 7.80 -2.71
C PRO A 121 -18.36 8.43 -2.95
N GLN A 122 -19.21 8.53 -1.92
CA GLN A 122 -20.50 9.21 -1.96
C GLN A 122 -20.48 10.59 -1.28
N GLY A 123 -19.33 11.01 -0.75
CA GLY A 123 -19.17 12.26 -0.03
C GLY A 123 -19.09 13.49 -0.94
N VAL A 124 -19.17 14.68 -0.34
CA VAL A 124 -19.19 15.97 -1.06
C VAL A 124 -17.97 16.19 -1.96
N LEU A 125 -16.79 15.74 -1.54
CA LEU A 125 -15.59 15.82 -2.37
C LEU A 125 -15.73 14.93 -3.62
N ALA A 126 -16.17 13.68 -3.45
CA ALA A 126 -16.32 12.74 -4.55
C ALA A 126 -17.30 13.25 -5.62
N LEU A 127 -18.42 13.86 -5.20
CA LEU A 127 -19.43 14.43 -6.08
C LEU A 127 -18.91 15.64 -6.89
N ALA A 128 -17.93 16.37 -6.38
CA ALA A 128 -17.30 17.48 -7.11
C ALA A 128 -16.27 17.03 -8.16
N LEU A 129 -15.80 15.77 -8.08
CA LEU A 129 -14.75 15.23 -8.93
C LEU A 129 -15.35 14.62 -10.21
N LYS A 130 -14.86 15.05 -11.37
CA LYS A 130 -15.35 14.56 -12.66
C LYS A 130 -14.61 13.29 -13.08
N PRO A 131 -15.31 12.25 -13.55
CA PRO A 131 -14.65 11.07 -14.07
C PRO A 131 -13.65 11.37 -15.18
N ARG A 132 -12.58 10.56 -15.22
CA ARG A 132 -11.48 10.62 -16.21
C ARG A 132 -10.61 11.88 -16.12
N LYS A 133 -10.87 12.80 -15.20
CA LYS A 133 -10.02 13.96 -14.92
C LYS A 133 -8.93 13.63 -13.90
N ARG A 134 -7.85 14.39 -13.97
CA ARG A 134 -6.73 14.32 -13.02
C ARG A 134 -6.82 15.49 -12.06
N TYR A 135 -6.63 15.21 -10.79
CA TYR A 135 -6.67 16.18 -9.72
C TYR A 135 -5.40 16.15 -8.89
N ARG A 136 -5.10 17.29 -8.26
CA ARG A 136 -4.11 17.38 -7.20
C ARG A 136 -4.66 18.16 -6.02
N ILE A 137 -4.37 17.71 -4.81
CA ILE A 137 -4.66 18.43 -3.57
C ILE A 137 -3.34 18.90 -2.98
N LYS A 138 -3.28 20.17 -2.58
CA LYS A 138 -2.09 20.80 -2.00
C LYS A 138 -2.42 21.49 -0.70
N LEU A 139 -1.46 21.49 0.23
CA LEU A 139 -1.51 22.38 1.38
C LEU A 139 -1.37 23.84 0.93
N ALA A 140 -2.23 24.70 1.46
CA ALA A 140 -2.29 26.11 1.12
C ALA A 140 -2.02 27.02 2.32
N SER A 141 -2.53 26.65 3.49
CA SER A 141 -2.35 27.43 4.72
C SER A 141 -1.11 26.99 5.51
N ARG A 142 -0.49 27.95 6.19
CA ARG A 142 0.51 27.69 7.25
C ARG A 142 -0.17 27.28 8.56
N ASP A 143 -1.31 27.86 8.89
CA ASP A 143 -2.14 27.43 10.01
C ASP A 143 -2.81 26.10 9.63
N LEU A 144 -2.67 25.07 10.46
CA LEU A 144 -3.27 23.75 10.20
C LEU A 144 -4.78 23.72 10.50
N GLY A 145 -5.33 24.81 11.06
CA GLY A 145 -6.75 24.91 11.41
C GLY A 145 -7.18 23.98 12.55
N VAL A 146 -6.23 23.40 13.27
CA VAL A 146 -6.51 22.49 14.39
C VAL A 146 -7.16 23.28 15.53
N LYS A 147 -8.41 22.93 15.86
CA LYS A 147 -9.18 23.57 16.94
C LYS A 147 -8.70 23.14 18.33
N LYS A 148 -8.34 21.87 18.49
CA LYS A 148 -7.91 21.29 19.77
C LYS A 148 -6.71 20.35 19.62
N TRP A 149 -5.72 20.55 20.48
CA TRP A 149 -4.58 19.65 20.65
C TRP A 149 -3.99 19.77 22.06
N VAL A 150 -3.29 18.73 22.52
CA VAL A 150 -2.61 18.69 23.84
C VAL A 150 -1.32 17.89 23.80
N TYR A 151 -0.42 18.13 24.76
CA TYR A 151 0.68 17.21 25.05
C TYR A 151 0.20 16.06 25.92
N SER A 152 0.14 14.84 25.38
CA SER A 152 -0.43 13.69 26.06
C SER A 152 0.09 12.37 25.50
N ASP A 153 0.29 11.40 26.38
CA ASP A 153 0.57 10.01 26.03
C ASP A 153 -0.71 9.19 25.75
N ARG A 154 -1.88 9.83 25.83
CA ARG A 154 -3.19 9.18 25.57
C ARG A 154 -3.45 9.07 24.07
N GLU A 155 -4.27 8.10 23.70
CA GLU A 155 -4.70 7.89 22.31
C GLU A 155 -5.90 8.74 21.89
N ARG A 156 -6.65 9.28 22.86
CA ARG A 156 -7.87 10.06 22.64
C ARG A 156 -7.99 11.19 23.66
N PHE A 157 -8.72 12.24 23.29
CA PHE A 157 -9.10 13.29 24.21
C PHE A 157 -10.06 12.75 25.27
N SER A 158 -9.99 13.37 26.43
CA SER A 158 -10.84 13.18 27.58
C SER A 158 -11.58 14.47 27.89
N ASP A 159 -12.69 14.37 28.62
CA ASP A 159 -13.45 15.54 29.08
C ASP A 159 -12.59 16.47 29.96
N SER A 160 -11.53 15.94 30.60
CA SER A 160 -10.59 16.72 31.40
C SER A 160 -9.62 17.59 30.60
N ASP A 161 -9.52 17.40 29.28
CA ASP A 161 -8.57 18.15 28.43
C ASP A 161 -9.06 19.56 28.07
N GLY A 162 -10.28 19.94 28.51
CA GLY A 162 -10.84 21.28 28.31
C GLY A 162 -10.82 21.71 26.84
N ASP A 163 -10.47 22.98 26.60
CA ASP A 163 -10.37 23.58 25.26
C ASP A 163 -9.02 23.27 24.55
N GLY A 164 -8.10 22.55 25.22
CA GLY A 164 -6.77 22.25 24.71
C GLY A 164 -5.75 23.38 24.91
N GLU A 165 -4.65 23.31 24.16
CA GLU A 165 -3.54 24.28 24.22
C GLU A 165 -3.86 25.57 23.43
N GLU A 166 -3.52 26.74 23.99
CA GLU A 166 -3.76 28.04 23.34
C GLU A 166 -2.86 28.30 22.12
N ALA A 167 -1.72 27.61 22.05
CA ALA A 167 -0.77 27.76 20.96
C ALA A 167 -1.32 27.11 19.68
N LYS A 168 -1.00 27.67 18.51
CA LYS A 168 -1.48 27.13 17.22
C LYS A 168 -0.51 26.09 16.67
N LEU A 169 -1.05 24.98 16.15
CA LEU A 169 -0.26 24.08 15.32
C LEU A 169 -0.10 24.69 13.92
N VAL A 170 1.15 24.90 13.51
CA VAL A 170 1.47 25.47 12.20
C VAL A 170 2.32 24.52 11.40
N ASN A 171 2.10 24.50 10.08
CA ASN A 171 3.02 23.86 9.17
C ASN A 171 4.38 24.57 9.18
N SER A 172 5.44 23.84 9.48
CA SER A 172 6.82 24.34 9.40
C SER A 172 7.38 24.30 7.98
N TYR A 173 6.96 23.30 7.21
CA TYR A 173 7.40 23.07 5.84
C TYR A 173 6.49 21.98 5.26
N SER A 174 5.94 22.20 4.05
CA SER A 174 5.19 21.15 3.36
C SER A 174 5.91 20.68 2.12
N HIS A 175 5.97 19.37 1.95
CA HIS A 175 6.41 18.73 0.71
C HIS A 175 5.32 17.79 0.19
N GLY A 176 5.29 17.58 -1.12
CA GLY A 176 4.33 16.68 -1.76
C GLY A 176 2.98 17.31 -2.13
N HIS A 177 2.14 16.47 -2.72
CA HIS A 177 0.75 16.75 -3.09
C HIS A 177 0.05 15.42 -3.36
N ALA A 178 -1.23 15.31 -3.03
CA ALA A 178 -2.01 14.12 -3.36
C ALA A 178 -2.44 14.22 -4.83
N ALA A 179 -1.95 13.34 -5.70
CA ALA A 179 -2.20 13.39 -7.14
C ALA A 179 -2.86 12.10 -7.64
N PHE A 180 -4.06 12.22 -8.20
CA PHE A 180 -4.85 11.07 -8.60
C PHE A 180 -5.70 11.37 -9.83
N LYS A 181 -6.16 10.31 -10.51
CA LYS A 181 -7.16 10.40 -11.57
C LYS A 181 -8.45 9.74 -11.12
N VAL A 182 -9.57 10.35 -11.46
CA VAL A 182 -10.89 9.77 -11.21
C VAL A 182 -11.19 8.74 -12.28
N VAL A 183 -11.64 7.56 -11.86
CA VAL A 183 -12.07 6.47 -12.74
C VAL A 183 -13.45 5.99 -12.33
N ASP A 184 -14.27 5.65 -13.32
CA ASP A 184 -15.68 5.29 -13.12
C ASP A 184 -15.81 4.01 -12.27
N ASP A 185 -15.12 2.95 -12.70
CA ASP A 185 -15.07 1.64 -12.05
C ASP A 185 -13.72 0.98 -12.39
N LEU A 186 -12.96 0.59 -11.37
CA LEU A 186 -11.75 -0.20 -11.57
C LEU A 186 -12.10 -1.67 -11.76
N THR A 187 -11.29 -2.34 -12.57
CA THR A 187 -11.41 -3.80 -12.71
C THR A 187 -10.72 -4.47 -11.52
N PHE A 188 -11.47 -5.31 -10.80
CA PHE A 188 -10.99 -6.10 -9.68
C PHE A 188 -10.72 -7.55 -10.08
N PRO A 189 -9.66 -8.17 -9.52
CA PRO A 189 -9.36 -9.57 -9.78
C PRO A 189 -10.44 -10.49 -9.19
N PRO A 190 -10.57 -11.71 -9.72
CA PRO A 190 -11.33 -12.75 -9.04
C PRO A 190 -10.65 -13.11 -7.71
N GLN A 191 -11.44 -13.65 -6.79
CA GLN A 191 -10.90 -14.25 -5.57
C GLN A 191 -10.18 -15.55 -5.91
N LEU A 192 -9.06 -15.79 -5.23
CA LEU A 192 -8.30 -17.03 -5.31
C LEU A 192 -8.43 -17.79 -4.00
N GLU A 193 -8.62 -19.09 -4.11
CA GLU A 193 -8.45 -20.01 -2.99
C GLU A 193 -7.08 -20.66 -3.11
N ILE A 194 -6.26 -20.51 -2.08
CA ILE A 194 -4.89 -21.05 -2.06
C ILE A 194 -4.73 -21.98 -0.87
N ARG A 195 -4.36 -23.21 -1.17
CA ARG A 195 -4.08 -24.25 -0.18
C ARG A 195 -2.64 -24.70 -0.25
N MET A 196 -2.06 -24.96 0.92
CA MET A 196 -0.71 -25.46 1.08
C MET A 196 -0.73 -26.84 1.74
N ARG A 197 0.11 -27.75 1.26
CA ARG A 197 0.28 -29.08 1.86
C ARG A 197 1.73 -29.55 1.75
N LEU A 198 2.29 -30.05 2.85
CA LEU A 198 3.59 -30.71 2.81
C LEU A 198 3.43 -32.14 2.27
N LEU A 199 4.09 -32.48 1.16
CA LEU A 199 4.01 -33.81 0.56
C LEU A 199 4.98 -34.80 1.21
N LYS A 200 6.25 -34.38 1.36
CA LYS A 200 7.38 -35.15 1.91
C LYS A 200 8.43 -34.18 2.40
N SER A 201 9.05 -34.38 3.56
CA SER A 201 10.16 -33.59 4.15
C SER A 201 10.25 -32.11 3.72
N THR A 202 10.75 -31.82 2.52
CA THR A 202 10.97 -30.45 2.00
C THR A 202 10.16 -30.09 0.75
N SER A 203 9.25 -30.95 0.29
CA SER A 203 8.38 -30.72 -0.87
C SER A 203 7.04 -30.17 -0.43
N LEU A 204 6.81 -28.89 -0.76
CA LEU A 204 5.57 -28.17 -0.50
C LEU A 204 4.71 -28.14 -1.76
N GLU A 205 3.50 -28.66 -1.68
CA GLU A 205 2.47 -28.50 -2.71
C GLU A 205 1.64 -27.25 -2.41
N VAL A 206 1.46 -26.41 -3.42
CA VAL A 206 0.58 -25.24 -3.37
C VAL A 206 -0.45 -25.39 -4.48
N THR A 207 -1.72 -25.40 -4.10
CA THR A 207 -2.85 -25.46 -5.01
C THR A 207 -3.52 -24.09 -5.04
N VAL A 208 -3.65 -23.51 -6.23
CA VAL A 208 -4.33 -22.24 -6.46
C VAL A 208 -5.55 -22.47 -7.34
N VAL A 209 -6.72 -22.09 -6.85
CA VAL A 209 -7.99 -22.17 -7.57
C VAL A 209 -8.53 -20.77 -7.78
N ASN A 210 -8.93 -20.46 -9.01
CA ASN A 210 -9.70 -19.25 -9.30
C ASN A 210 -11.17 -19.52 -8.98
N ALA A 211 -11.67 -18.94 -7.89
CA ALA A 211 -13.05 -19.07 -7.42
C ALA A 211 -14.01 -18.08 -8.12
N GLY A 212 -13.49 -17.26 -9.05
CA GLY A 212 -14.29 -16.39 -9.90
C GLY A 212 -14.87 -17.12 -11.10
N SER A 213 -15.84 -16.47 -11.77
CA SER A 213 -16.49 -17.02 -12.97
C SER A 213 -15.72 -16.78 -14.28
N GLU A 214 -14.70 -15.92 -14.27
CA GLU A 214 -13.96 -15.52 -15.46
C GLU A 214 -12.56 -16.15 -15.50
N THR A 215 -12.09 -16.50 -16.70
CA THR A 215 -10.68 -16.85 -16.89
C THR A 215 -9.82 -15.60 -16.80
N VAL A 216 -8.67 -15.70 -16.15
CA VAL A 216 -7.70 -14.60 -16.06
C VAL A 216 -6.31 -15.05 -16.47
N THR A 217 -5.56 -14.13 -17.05
CA THR A 217 -4.12 -14.28 -17.28
C THR A 217 -3.37 -13.54 -16.19
N VAL A 218 -2.39 -14.18 -15.55
CA VAL A 218 -1.61 -13.61 -14.44
C VAL A 218 -0.12 -13.61 -14.78
N GLN A 219 0.60 -12.61 -14.26
CA GLN A 219 2.05 -12.48 -14.41
C GLN A 219 2.76 -13.04 -13.17
N PRO A 220 3.27 -14.28 -13.22
CA PRO A 220 3.87 -14.92 -12.05
C PRO A 220 5.28 -14.40 -11.73
N ARG A 221 5.92 -13.61 -12.60
CA ARG A 221 7.32 -13.21 -12.43
C ARG A 221 7.68 -11.92 -13.14
N GLY A 222 8.87 -11.40 -12.83
CA GLY A 222 9.37 -10.16 -13.43
C GLY A 222 8.66 -8.94 -12.86
N HIS A 223 8.87 -7.80 -13.51
CA HIS A 223 8.40 -6.52 -13.01
C HIS A 223 6.90 -6.48 -12.86
N GLN A 224 6.42 -6.35 -11.64
CA GLN A 224 5.00 -6.20 -11.37
C GLN A 224 4.62 -4.73 -11.48
N ASN A 225 3.60 -4.46 -12.30
CA ASN A 225 3.01 -3.14 -12.41
C ASN A 225 1.54 -3.26 -12.02
N PHE A 226 1.12 -2.63 -10.94
CA PHE A 226 -0.27 -2.54 -10.49
C PHE A 226 -0.42 -1.34 -9.57
N LEU A 227 -1.64 -1.02 -9.17
CA LEU A 227 -1.90 0.02 -8.18
C LEU A 227 -1.28 -0.39 -6.84
N VAL A 228 -0.27 0.35 -6.43
CA VAL A 228 0.41 0.17 -5.14
C VAL A 228 -0.06 1.24 -4.17
N PRO A 229 -0.28 0.92 -2.89
CA PRO A 229 -0.53 1.92 -1.87
C PRO A 229 0.74 2.76 -1.65
N TRP A 230 0.57 4.08 -1.56
CA TRP A 230 1.62 5.04 -1.26
C TRP A 230 1.50 5.53 0.18
N GLY A 231 2.65 5.62 0.84
CA GLY A 231 2.83 6.41 2.05
C GLY A 231 3.08 7.89 1.74
N PRO A 232 3.40 8.69 2.76
CA PRO A 232 3.59 10.14 2.60
C PRO A 232 4.71 10.51 1.61
N SER A 233 5.83 9.78 1.62
CA SER A 233 7.02 10.12 0.83
C SER A 233 7.34 9.16 -0.32
N ALA A 234 6.85 7.91 -0.24
CA ALA A 234 7.18 6.84 -1.17
C ALA A 234 6.07 5.78 -1.18
N PRO A 235 6.03 4.86 -2.18
CA PRO A 235 5.25 3.64 -2.10
C PRO A 235 5.47 2.92 -0.77
N GLU A 236 4.46 2.23 -0.24
CA GLU A 236 4.65 1.36 0.92
C GLU A 236 5.76 0.31 0.60
N PRO A 237 6.50 -0.19 1.62
CA PRO A 237 7.52 -1.22 1.43
C PRO A 237 7.00 -2.47 0.68
N ASP A 238 7.92 -3.26 0.11
CA ASP A 238 7.61 -4.50 -0.65
C ASP A 238 6.82 -4.34 -1.97
N THR A 239 6.66 -3.10 -2.46
CA THR A 239 5.91 -2.79 -3.69
C THR A 239 6.71 -3.01 -4.99
N LEU A 240 8.04 -2.90 -4.94
CA LEU A 240 8.93 -3.22 -6.07
C LEU A 240 9.52 -4.62 -5.89
N ASP A 241 8.83 -5.61 -6.45
CA ASP A 241 9.19 -7.02 -6.29
C ASP A 241 9.09 -7.80 -7.61
N ASP A 242 10.24 -8.08 -8.22
CA ASP A 242 10.33 -8.83 -9.47
C ASP A 242 10.42 -10.36 -9.30
N ARG A 243 10.41 -10.86 -8.06
CA ARG A 243 10.69 -12.27 -7.79
C ARG A 243 9.57 -13.19 -8.28
N PRO A 244 9.89 -14.46 -8.55
CA PRO A 244 8.88 -15.47 -8.83
C PRO A 244 7.83 -15.56 -7.71
N ARG A 245 6.58 -15.59 -8.13
CA ARG A 245 5.38 -15.77 -7.29
C ARG A 245 5.10 -17.25 -7.15
N ILE A 246 4.34 -17.66 -6.11
CA ILE A 246 4.12 -19.08 -5.82
C ILE A 246 3.46 -19.87 -6.96
N ILE A 247 2.77 -19.18 -7.86
CA ILE A 247 2.15 -19.73 -9.08
C ILE A 247 3.11 -19.87 -10.28
N ASP A 248 4.37 -19.43 -10.17
CA ASP A 248 5.37 -19.59 -11.24
C ASP A 248 5.69 -21.08 -11.44
N GLN A 249 5.23 -21.62 -12.58
CA GLN A 249 5.49 -23.00 -13.01
C GLN A 249 6.69 -23.09 -13.97
N SER A 250 7.40 -21.99 -14.24
CA SER A 250 8.53 -22.01 -15.15
C SER A 250 9.68 -22.86 -14.57
N LYS A 251 10.35 -23.62 -15.43
CA LYS A 251 11.53 -24.44 -15.05
C LYS A 251 12.80 -23.61 -14.79
N GLN A 252 12.67 -22.31 -14.59
CA GLN A 252 13.82 -21.41 -14.44
C GLN A 252 14.47 -21.56 -13.05
N ARG A 253 15.74 -21.13 -12.93
CA ARG A 253 16.63 -21.39 -11.78
C ARG A 253 16.18 -20.84 -10.42
N HIS A 254 15.11 -20.06 -10.36
CA HIS A 254 14.67 -19.41 -9.13
C HIS A 254 13.33 -20.00 -8.68
N SER A 255 13.39 -20.89 -7.69
CA SER A 255 12.21 -21.44 -7.03
C SER A 255 11.40 -20.31 -6.37
N PRO A 256 10.05 -20.35 -6.40
CA PRO A 256 9.21 -19.29 -5.85
C PRO A 256 9.14 -19.29 -4.31
N VAL A 257 10.12 -19.92 -3.65
CA VAL A 257 10.29 -19.95 -2.19
C VAL A 257 10.28 -18.55 -1.58
N SER A 258 10.63 -17.49 -2.31
CA SER A 258 10.51 -16.11 -1.81
C SER A 258 9.09 -15.70 -1.39
N SER A 259 8.08 -16.45 -1.80
CA SER A 259 6.69 -16.27 -1.40
C SER A 259 6.35 -16.96 -0.07
N LEU A 260 7.34 -17.47 0.67
CA LEU A 260 7.15 -18.22 1.90
C LEU A 260 7.96 -17.64 3.06
N PHE A 261 7.43 -17.76 4.26
CA PHE A 261 8.10 -17.46 5.52
C PHE A 261 8.32 -18.70 6.35
N VAL A 262 9.39 -18.69 7.15
CA VAL A 262 9.57 -19.63 8.24
C VAL A 262 9.49 -18.85 9.54
N VAL A 263 8.60 -19.29 10.42
CA VAL A 263 8.32 -18.70 11.72
C VAL A 263 8.69 -19.71 12.81
N ASN A 264 9.34 -19.25 13.86
CA ASN A 264 9.58 -20.07 15.05
C ASN A 264 8.26 -20.24 15.81
N ASP A 265 7.83 -21.47 16.05
CA ASP A 265 6.55 -21.75 16.71
C ASP A 265 6.48 -21.25 18.16
N ALA A 266 7.60 -21.24 18.88
CA ALA A 266 7.64 -20.83 20.28
C ALA A 266 7.65 -19.30 20.48
N THR A 267 8.26 -18.56 19.56
CA THR A 267 8.43 -17.10 19.69
C THR A 267 7.54 -16.29 18.73
N ASP A 268 6.92 -16.95 17.76
CA ASP A 268 6.23 -16.34 16.60
C ASP A 268 7.13 -15.39 15.78
N GLU A 269 8.45 -15.47 15.96
CA GLU A 269 9.41 -14.66 15.21
C GLU A 269 9.66 -15.25 13.82
N ILE A 270 9.71 -14.38 12.81
CA ILE A 270 10.10 -14.75 11.45
C ILE A 270 11.62 -15.00 11.42
N VAL A 271 12.04 -16.27 11.44
CA VAL A 271 13.46 -16.68 11.44
C VAL A 271 14.07 -16.76 10.04
N ARG A 272 13.23 -17.01 9.03
CA ARG A 272 13.60 -16.98 7.61
C ARG A 272 12.49 -16.32 6.82
N GLY A 273 12.47 -15.00 6.93
CA GLY A 273 11.62 -14.15 6.13
C GLY A 273 12.28 -13.76 4.83
N HIS A 274 11.73 -12.71 4.23
CA HIS A 274 12.49 -11.90 3.31
C HIS A 274 13.11 -10.76 4.11
N HIS A 275 14.41 -10.84 4.38
CA HIS A 275 15.20 -9.66 4.69
C HIS A 275 15.86 -9.21 3.38
N ASP A 276 15.78 -7.92 3.12
CA ASP A 276 16.22 -7.21 1.92
C ASP A 276 15.36 -7.38 0.68
N THR A 277 14.49 -6.39 0.44
CA THR A 277 14.02 -5.99 -0.90
C THR A 277 15.24 -5.99 -1.82
N SER A 278 15.47 -7.10 -2.51
CA SER A 278 16.70 -7.32 -3.26
C SER A 278 16.90 -6.12 -4.16
N ILE A 279 18.01 -5.43 -3.92
CA ILE A 279 18.70 -4.47 -4.79
C ILE A 279 18.05 -4.51 -6.16
N CYS A 280 17.17 -3.56 -6.45
CA CYS A 280 16.78 -3.32 -7.83
C CYS A 280 18.10 -3.17 -8.56
N HIS A 281 18.47 -4.17 -9.38
CA HIS A 281 19.53 -3.97 -10.35
C HIS A 281 19.22 -2.64 -11.02
N LEU A 282 20.20 -1.73 -11.09
CA LEU A 282 20.08 -0.49 -11.84
C LEU A 282 19.65 -0.85 -13.26
N ARG A 283 18.34 -0.91 -13.49
CA ARG A 283 17.75 -1.25 -14.77
C ARG A 283 17.83 0.01 -15.58
N ASP A 284 18.26 -0.13 -16.82
CA ASP A 284 18.14 0.96 -17.80
C ASP A 284 16.69 1.45 -17.77
N SER A 285 16.49 2.74 -17.50
CA SER A 285 15.17 3.36 -17.45
C SER A 285 14.43 3.27 -18.79
N LYS A 286 15.14 2.90 -19.87
CA LYS A 286 14.59 2.67 -21.20
C LYS A 286 14.29 1.21 -21.51
N ALA A 287 14.60 0.26 -20.61
CA ALA A 287 14.32 -1.15 -20.84
C ALA A 287 12.80 -1.39 -20.93
N ASP A 288 12.36 -2.12 -21.94
CA ASP A 288 10.96 -2.53 -22.07
C ASP A 288 10.65 -3.70 -21.13
N LEU A 289 10.07 -3.36 -19.97
CA LEU A 289 9.77 -4.27 -18.86
C LEU A 289 8.52 -5.15 -19.08
N ARG A 290 7.86 -5.06 -20.23
CA ARG A 290 6.67 -5.88 -20.52
C ARG A 290 7.05 -7.37 -20.59
N PRO A 291 6.31 -8.26 -19.90
CA PRO A 291 6.53 -9.69 -20.01
C PRO A 291 6.15 -10.18 -21.40
N THR A 292 6.71 -11.33 -21.80
CA THR A 292 6.21 -12.05 -22.98
C THR A 292 4.93 -12.81 -22.60
N ILE A 293 4.05 -13.03 -23.57
CA ILE A 293 2.77 -13.73 -23.32
C ILE A 293 3.01 -15.18 -22.89
N ASP A 294 4.08 -15.81 -23.38
CA ASP A 294 4.44 -17.20 -23.07
C ASP A 294 5.00 -17.37 -21.63
N GLU A 295 5.34 -16.27 -20.94
CA GLU A 295 5.74 -16.25 -19.53
C GLU A 295 4.55 -16.11 -18.56
N LEU A 296 3.33 -15.93 -19.07
CA LEU A 296 2.14 -15.72 -18.26
C LEU A 296 1.45 -17.05 -17.93
N SER A 297 0.70 -17.06 -16.83
CA SER A 297 -0.10 -18.21 -16.42
C SER A 297 -1.58 -17.93 -16.64
N ILE A 298 -2.35 -18.94 -17.03
CA ILE A 298 -3.80 -18.83 -17.22
C ILE A 298 -4.48 -19.52 -16.04
N LEU A 299 -5.32 -18.79 -15.31
CA LEU A 299 -6.15 -19.32 -14.24
C LEU A 299 -7.59 -19.42 -14.73
N LYS A 300 -8.05 -20.64 -15.02
CA LYS A 300 -9.44 -20.91 -15.38
C LYS A 300 -10.30 -21.06 -14.11
N PRO A 301 -11.58 -20.68 -14.16
CA PRO A 301 -12.53 -20.93 -13.08
C PRO A 301 -12.49 -22.38 -12.63
N GLU A 302 -12.49 -22.61 -11.32
CA GLU A 302 -12.59 -23.94 -10.68
C GLU A 302 -11.52 -24.97 -11.12
N THR A 303 -10.48 -24.52 -11.83
CA THR A 303 -9.41 -25.39 -12.32
C THR A 303 -8.16 -25.17 -11.49
N PRO A 304 -7.73 -26.15 -10.68
CA PRO A 304 -6.57 -25.99 -9.83
C PRO A 304 -5.28 -25.90 -10.63
N VAL A 305 -4.47 -24.90 -10.31
CA VAL A 305 -3.06 -24.82 -10.67
C VAL A 305 -2.26 -25.35 -9.49
N VAL A 306 -1.63 -26.50 -9.67
CA VAL A 306 -0.79 -27.13 -8.65
C VAL A 306 0.68 -26.82 -8.94
N ASN A 307 1.40 -26.35 -7.93
CA ASN A 307 2.84 -26.15 -7.97
C ASN A 307 3.50 -26.90 -6.82
N VAL A 308 4.61 -27.58 -7.11
CA VAL A 308 5.40 -28.29 -6.09
C VAL A 308 6.74 -27.60 -5.95
N VAL A 309 6.99 -27.06 -4.76
CA VAL A 309 8.11 -26.20 -4.42
C VAL A 309 9.01 -26.92 -3.43
N ASP A 310 10.31 -27.02 -3.74
CA ASP A 310 11.29 -27.49 -2.77
C ASP A 310 11.70 -26.35 -1.82
N ILE A 311 11.39 -26.52 -0.53
CA ILE A 311 11.70 -25.58 0.54
C ILE A 311 13.01 -25.91 1.27
N SER A 312 13.79 -26.90 0.80
CA SER A 312 15.06 -27.33 1.40
C SER A 312 16.01 -26.16 1.69
N SER A 313 16.12 -25.22 0.74
CA SER A 313 16.96 -24.02 0.87
C SER A 313 16.52 -23.06 1.98
N LYS A 314 15.22 -23.00 2.30
CA LYS A 314 14.68 -22.13 3.36
C LYS A 314 14.92 -22.67 4.76
N ILE A 315 14.90 -23.99 4.90
CA ILE A 315 15.00 -24.66 6.20
C ILE A 315 16.43 -25.11 6.54
N LYS A 316 17.34 -25.08 5.56
CA LYS A 316 18.72 -25.49 5.75
C LYS A 316 19.40 -24.65 6.84
N GLY A 317 19.99 -25.33 7.82
CA GLY A 317 20.74 -24.69 8.91
C GLY A 317 19.85 -24.00 9.95
N LEU A 318 18.56 -24.34 10.02
CA LEU A 318 17.76 -24.08 11.20
C LEU A 318 18.21 -24.98 12.35
N GLU A 319 18.07 -24.48 13.57
CA GLU A 319 18.29 -25.24 14.79
C GLU A 319 17.18 -26.26 14.99
N ASP A 320 17.41 -27.22 15.89
CA ASP A 320 16.40 -28.21 16.23
C ASP A 320 15.24 -27.53 16.98
N GLY A 321 14.01 -27.80 16.54
CA GLY A 321 12.84 -27.09 17.04
C GLY A 321 11.62 -27.22 16.14
N ARG A 322 10.51 -26.59 16.55
CA ARG A 322 9.27 -26.52 15.78
C ARG A 322 9.17 -25.18 15.06
N TYR A 323 8.76 -25.24 13.80
CA TYR A 323 8.58 -24.07 12.94
C TYR A 323 7.29 -24.17 12.17
N LYS A 324 6.82 -23.01 11.70
CA LYS A 324 5.66 -22.88 10.81
C LYS A 324 6.12 -22.33 9.47
N ILE A 325 5.64 -22.94 8.39
CA ILE A 325 5.73 -22.39 7.03
C ILE A 325 4.43 -21.65 6.74
N ARG A 326 4.54 -20.36 6.45
CA ARG A 326 3.43 -19.48 6.06
C ARG A 326 3.65 -18.94 4.66
N MET A 327 2.56 -18.65 3.95
CA MET A 327 2.64 -17.86 2.72
C MET A 327 2.90 -16.40 3.07
N HIS A 328 3.79 -15.74 2.33
CA HIS A 328 3.90 -14.29 2.37
C HIS A 328 2.97 -13.70 1.32
N PRO A 329 2.02 -12.81 1.70
CA PRO A 329 1.11 -12.19 0.75
C PRO A 329 1.87 -11.48 -0.38
N LYS A 330 1.57 -11.82 -1.63
CA LYS A 330 2.19 -11.19 -2.80
C LYS A 330 1.16 -10.84 -3.86
N GLY A 331 1.16 -9.59 -4.29
CA GLY A 331 0.37 -9.15 -5.44
C GLY A 331 0.98 -9.58 -6.77
N CYS A 332 0.11 -9.91 -7.72
CA CYS A 332 0.43 -10.16 -9.12
C CYS A 332 -0.36 -9.23 -10.04
N ARG A 333 0.28 -8.80 -11.12
CA ARG A 333 -0.42 -8.20 -12.25
C ARG A 333 -1.25 -9.28 -12.93
N TRP A 334 -2.44 -8.90 -13.38
CA TRP A 334 -3.37 -9.78 -14.08
C TRP A 334 -4.15 -9.03 -15.15
N TRP A 335 -4.78 -9.80 -16.04
CA TRP A 335 -5.67 -9.35 -17.10
C TRP A 335 -6.87 -10.29 -17.19
N ARG A 336 -8.03 -9.71 -17.53
CA ARG A 336 -9.22 -10.48 -17.89
C ARG A 336 -8.96 -11.26 -19.19
N ASP A 337 -9.47 -12.49 -19.23
CA ASP A 337 -9.35 -13.44 -20.33
C ASP A 337 -7.91 -13.90 -20.62
N VAL A 338 -7.80 -14.77 -21.62
CA VAL A 338 -6.52 -15.24 -22.17
C VAL A 338 -5.93 -14.16 -23.06
N LEU A 339 -4.76 -13.64 -22.69
CA LEU A 339 -4.04 -12.68 -23.52
C LEU A 339 -3.57 -13.30 -24.83
N ARG A 340 -3.62 -12.50 -25.90
CA ARG A 340 -3.20 -12.88 -27.25
C ARG A 340 -2.16 -11.92 -27.77
N LYS A 341 -1.28 -12.41 -28.65
CA LYS A 341 -0.28 -11.61 -29.36
C LYS A 341 -1.02 -10.60 -30.26
N GLU A 342 -0.61 -9.33 -30.23
CA GLU A 342 -1.12 -8.28 -31.11
C GLU A 342 -0.09 -7.94 -32.19
N GLU A 343 -0.55 -7.60 -33.39
CA GLU A 343 0.33 -7.24 -34.50
C GLU A 343 1.14 -5.99 -34.15
N GLY A 344 2.45 -6.02 -34.45
CA GLY A 344 3.37 -4.92 -34.13
C GLY A 344 3.88 -4.89 -32.69
N GLU A 345 3.34 -5.71 -31.78
CA GLU A 345 3.77 -5.79 -30.37
C GLU A 345 4.75 -6.96 -30.11
N GLY A 346 5.04 -7.76 -31.14
CA GLY A 346 5.90 -8.94 -31.04
C GLY A 346 5.28 -10.01 -30.14
N GLU A 347 6.08 -10.57 -29.24
CA GLU A 347 5.62 -11.60 -28.29
C GLU A 347 5.21 -11.03 -26.93
N LYS A 348 5.22 -9.71 -26.78
CA LYS A 348 5.00 -9.03 -25.50
C LYS A 348 3.54 -8.72 -25.26
N VAL A 349 3.21 -8.48 -23.99
CA VAL A 349 1.90 -7.93 -23.63
C VAL A 349 1.70 -6.58 -24.35
N PRO A 350 0.53 -6.34 -24.97
CA PRO A 350 0.24 -5.08 -25.65
C PRO A 350 0.44 -3.86 -24.75
N VAL A 351 1.03 -2.78 -25.27
CA VAL A 351 1.38 -1.58 -24.46
C VAL A 351 0.15 -1.00 -23.76
N ARG A 352 -1.00 -0.98 -24.47
CA ARG A 352 -2.28 -0.48 -23.93
C ARG A 352 -2.72 -1.24 -22.66
N LEU A 353 -2.51 -2.56 -22.64
CA LEU A 353 -2.86 -3.44 -21.53
C LEU A 353 -1.78 -3.45 -20.45
N TRP A 354 -0.54 -3.09 -20.77
CA TRP A 354 0.53 -2.94 -19.79
C TRP A 354 0.44 -1.65 -18.98
N LYS A 355 0.02 -0.55 -19.63
CA LYS A 355 -0.10 0.77 -19.00
C LYS A 355 -1.40 0.98 -18.23
N SER A 356 -2.37 0.06 -18.34
CA SER A 356 -3.62 0.15 -17.59
C SER A 356 -3.38 -0.02 -16.10
N TRP A 357 -4.16 0.71 -15.31
CA TRP A 357 -4.27 0.44 -13.88
C TRP A 357 -4.99 -0.86 -13.64
N THR A 358 -4.49 -1.60 -12.65
CA THR A 358 -5.08 -2.85 -12.21
C THR A 358 -4.83 -2.97 -10.72
N VAL A 359 -5.84 -3.45 -9.99
CA VAL A 359 -5.69 -3.86 -8.59
C VAL A 359 -4.99 -5.22 -8.60
N PRO A 360 -3.95 -5.46 -7.80
CA PRO A 360 -3.23 -6.74 -7.83
C PRO A 360 -4.15 -7.90 -7.45
N ILE A 361 -3.98 -9.05 -8.13
CA ILE A 361 -4.50 -10.31 -7.59
C ILE A 361 -3.58 -10.75 -6.46
N MET A 362 -4.14 -10.96 -5.27
CA MET A 362 -3.36 -11.31 -4.10
C MET A 362 -3.18 -12.82 -4.02
N LEU A 363 -1.94 -13.25 -3.92
CA LEU A 363 -1.57 -14.62 -3.58
C LEU A 363 -1.32 -14.67 -2.08
N ASP A 364 -2.30 -15.20 -1.36
CA ASP A 364 -2.28 -15.33 0.09
C ASP A 364 -3.00 -16.62 0.50
N SER A 365 -2.59 -17.21 1.62
CA SER A 365 -3.15 -18.44 2.15
C SER A 365 -3.15 -18.38 3.68
N GLU A 366 -4.28 -18.73 4.27
CA GLU A 366 -4.44 -18.85 5.73
C GLU A 366 -3.83 -20.15 6.29
N ASP A 367 -3.41 -21.08 5.42
CA ASP A 367 -2.84 -22.35 5.85
C ASP A 367 -1.48 -22.12 6.55
N GLU A 368 -1.30 -22.75 7.72
CA GLU A 368 -0.02 -22.83 8.41
C GLU A 368 0.46 -24.28 8.42
N LEU A 369 1.69 -24.53 7.95
CA LEU A 369 2.26 -25.86 7.94
C LEU A 369 3.31 -26.02 9.01
N GLU A 370 3.08 -26.92 9.95
CA GLU A 370 4.03 -27.25 11.00
C GLU A 370 5.13 -28.17 10.46
N ILE A 371 6.38 -27.83 10.79
CA ILE A 371 7.55 -28.68 10.55
C ILE A 371 8.36 -28.78 11.84
N THR A 372 8.93 -29.96 12.09
CA THR A 372 9.89 -30.16 13.17
C THR A 372 11.26 -30.42 12.57
N ILE A 373 12.26 -29.67 13.04
CA ILE A 373 13.66 -29.88 12.69
C ILE A 373 14.32 -30.69 13.81
N LYS A 374 14.98 -31.80 13.45
CA LYS A 374 15.82 -32.61 14.33
C LYS A 374 17.08 -33.02 13.58
N ASP A 375 18.23 -32.95 14.24
CA ASP A 375 19.55 -33.20 13.63
C ASP A 375 19.75 -32.42 12.31
N GLY A 376 19.21 -31.20 12.24
CA GLY A 376 19.27 -30.33 11.06
C GLY A 376 18.46 -30.81 9.84
N LYS A 377 17.50 -31.74 10.01
CA LYS A 377 16.59 -32.22 8.96
C LYS A 377 15.13 -32.12 9.40
N VAL A 378 14.21 -32.06 8.43
CA VAL A 378 12.78 -32.19 8.71
C VAL A 378 12.51 -33.61 9.20
N ASP A 379 12.02 -33.72 10.43
CA ASP A 379 11.56 -34.96 11.00
C ASP A 379 10.35 -35.44 10.21
N GLY A 380 10.49 -36.60 9.56
CA GLY A 380 9.47 -37.17 8.68
C GLY A 380 8.38 -37.93 9.42
N SER A 381 8.35 -37.87 10.75
CA SER A 381 7.30 -38.46 11.58
C SER A 381 6.03 -37.60 11.55
N ALA A 382 5.31 -37.66 10.43
CA ALA A 382 3.89 -37.32 10.38
C ALA A 382 3.06 -38.58 10.61
#